data_AF-A0A3D0MR76-F1
#
_entry.id   AF-A0A3D0MR76-F1
#
_cell.length_a   1.000
_cell.length_b   1.000
_cell.length_c   1.000
_cell.angle_alpha   90.00
_cell.angle_beta   90.00
_cell.angle_gamma   90.00
#
_symmetry.space_group_name_H-M   'P 1'
#
loop_
_entity.id
_entity.type
_entity.pdbx_description
1 polymer ?
#
loop_
_entity_poly.entity_id
_entity_poly.type
_entity_poly.pdbx_seq_one_letter_code
_entity_poly.pdbx_strand_id
1 'polypeptide(L)' 'MSISRVVKLRSYIPETWEETLEMFLAWKKAQGISKNTLSQYRQEISRIYREGFA' A
#
# COMPACT_ATOMS: atom_id res chain seq x y z
N MET A 1 -34.73 -18.97 5.06
CA MET A 1 -33.66 -18.88 4.03
C MET A 1 -32.86 -17.63 4.28
N SER A 2 -31.54 -17.73 4.45
CA SER A 2 -30.64 -16.57 4.57
C SER A 2 -30.38 -16.02 3.16
N ILE A 3 -30.75 -14.77 2.89
CA ILE A 3 -30.39 -14.09 1.63
C ILE A 3 -28.97 -13.55 1.82
N SER A 4 -27.97 -14.31 1.39
CA SER A 4 -26.59 -13.84 1.35
C SER A 4 -26.48 -12.74 0.29
N ARG A 5 -26.36 -11.48 0.70
CA ARG A 5 -26.02 -10.37 -0.22
C ARG A 5 -24.61 -10.60 -0.74
N VAL A 6 -24.49 -10.93 -2.02
CA VAL A 6 -23.21 -10.91 -2.73
C VAL A 6 -22.82 -9.44 -2.93
N VAL A 7 -22.02 -8.91 -2.02
CA VAL A 7 -21.38 -7.60 -2.20
C VAL A 7 -20.21 -7.80 -3.14
N LYS A 8 -20.30 -7.25 -4.36
CA LYS A 8 -19.12 -7.13 -5.22
C LYS A 8 -18.16 -6.14 -4.55
N LEU A 9 -17.14 -6.68 -3.89
CA LEU A 9 -15.97 -5.90 -3.51
C LEU A 9 -15.32 -5.42 -4.81
N ARG A 10 -15.39 -4.11 -5.08
CA ARG A 10 -14.57 -3.53 -6.14
C ARG A 10 -13.12 -3.67 -5.70
N SER A 11 -12.34 -4.40 -6.46
CA SER A 11 -10.88 -4.38 -6.32
C SER A 11 -10.44 -2.95 -6.61
N TYR A 12 -9.97 -2.24 -5.59
CA TYR A 12 -9.24 -1.00 -5.83
C TYR A 12 -7.90 -1.38 -6.47
N ILE A 13 -7.74 -0.99 -7.73
CA ILE A 13 -6.50 -1.16 -8.49
C ILE A 13 -5.88 0.22 -8.53
N PRO A 14 -4.68 0.42 -7.95
CA PRO A 14 -4.01 1.71 -7.99
C PRO A 14 -3.72 2.08 -9.46
N GLU A 15 -4.04 3.32 -9.84
CA GLU A 15 -3.85 3.84 -11.19
C GLU A 15 -2.49 4.50 -11.35
N THR A 16 -1.89 4.93 -10.22
CA THR A 16 -0.58 5.57 -10.21
C THR A 16 0.45 4.76 -9.41
N TRP A 17 1.72 5.06 -9.68
CA TRP A 17 2.82 4.48 -8.92
C TRP A 17 2.78 4.95 -7.46
N GLU A 18 2.33 6.19 -7.23
CA GLU A 18 2.16 6.78 -5.92
C GLU A 18 1.16 5.99 -5.07
N GLU A 19 -0.01 5.74 -5.63
CA GLU A 19 -1.07 4.95 -4.98
C GLU A 19 -0.60 3.52 -4.68
N THR A 20 0.18 2.94 -5.58
CA THR A 20 0.78 1.60 -5.38
C THR A 20 1.73 1.58 -4.18
N LEU A 21 2.57 2.61 -4.03
CA LEU A 21 3.51 2.71 -2.91
C LEU A 21 2.80 2.97 -1.58
N GLU A 22 1.71 3.74 -1.57
CA GLU A 22 0.87 3.92 -0.40
C GLU A 22 0.18 2.62 0.02
N MET A 23 -0.38 1.87 -0.94
CA MET A 23 -0.94 0.54 -0.70
C MET A 23 0.11 -0.43 -0.16
N PHE A 24 1.33 -0.39 -0.70
CA PHE A 24 2.44 -1.20 -0.21
C PHE A 24 2.74 -0.91 1.27
N LEU A 25 2.84 0.37 1.66
CA LEU A 25 3.06 0.75 3.06
C LEU A 25 1.91 0.31 3.97
N ALA A 26 0.67 0.44 3.52
CA ALA A 26 -0.51 0.00 4.26
C ALA A 26 -0.50 -1.53 4.46
N TRP A 27 -0.20 -2.28 3.40
CA TRP A 27 -0.07 -3.73 3.44
C TRP A 27 1.03 -4.18 4.40
N LYS A 28 2.21 -3.57 4.32
CA LYS A 28 3.32 -3.87 5.25
C LYS A 28 2.96 -3.58 6.70
N LYS A 29 2.29 -2.46 6.97
CA LYS A 29 1.80 -2.13 8.31
C LYS A 29 0.83 -3.19 8.82
N ALA A 30 -0.08 -3.68 7.97
CA ALA A 30 -1.05 -4.72 8.34
C ALA A 30 -0.39 -6.07 8.66
N GLN A 31 0.79 -6.35 8.09
CA GLN A 31 1.59 -7.54 8.42
C GLN A 31 2.29 -7.47 9.79
N GLY A 32 2.17 -6.37 10.51
CA GLY A 32 2.78 -6.22 11.85
C GLY A 32 4.28 -6.00 11.83
N ILE A 33 4.84 -5.46 10.73
CA ILE A 33 6.28 -5.14 10.69
C ILE A 33 6.66 -4.11 11.75
N SER A 34 7.95 -4.10 12.12
CA SER A 34 8.45 -3.13 13.09
C SER A 34 8.26 -1.68 12.61
N LYS A 35 8.03 -0.76 13.55
CA LYS A 35 7.94 0.68 13.24
C LYS A 35 9.20 1.21 12.56
N ASN A 36 10.37 0.67 12.93
CA ASN A 36 11.66 1.04 12.34
C ASN A 36 11.73 0.63 10.87
N THR A 37 11.32 -0.61 10.55
CA THR A 37 11.26 -1.10 9.17
C THR A 37 10.28 -0.29 8.32
N LEU A 38 9.09 0.04 8.87
CA LEU A 38 8.13 0.87 8.16
C LEU A 38 8.67 2.29 7.90
N SER A 39 9.44 2.84 8.84
CA SER A 39 10.11 4.13 8.69
C SER A 39 11.16 4.10 7.57
N GLN A 40 11.97 3.04 7.51
CA GLN A 40 12.94 2.85 6.43
C GLN A 40 12.24 2.79 5.07
N TYR A 41 11.15 2.02 4.94
CA TYR A 41 10.39 1.99 3.68
C TYR A 41 9.84 3.35 3.26
N ARG A 42 9.36 4.16 4.22
CA ARG A 42 8.94 5.54 3.93
C ARG A 42 10.10 6.39 3.42
N GLN A 43 11.27 6.28 4.03
CA GLN A 43 12.45 7.03 3.62
C GLN A 43 12.89 6.67 2.20
N GLU A 44 12.88 5.39 1.83
CA GLU A 44 13.28 4.97 0.49
C GLU A 44 12.27 5.36 -0.57
N ILE A 45 10.98 5.30 -0.25
CA ILE A 45 9.93 5.84 -1.12
C ILE A 45 10.14 7.36 -1.31
N SER A 46 10.41 8.10 -0.25
CA SER A 46 10.74 9.54 -0.35
C SER A 46 12.01 9.80 -1.16
N ARG A 47 13.01 8.91 -1.09
CA ARG A 47 14.22 9.01 -1.92
C ARG A 47 13.89 8.84 -3.40
N ILE A 48 13.10 7.81 -3.75
CA ILE A 48 12.65 7.57 -5.14
C ILE A 48 11.93 8.79 -5.71
N TYR A 49 11.05 9.43 -4.95
CA TYR A 49 10.37 10.65 -5.40
C TYR A 49 11.30 11.83 -5.64
N ARG A 50 12.42 11.92 -4.91
CA ARG A 50 13.37 13.03 -5.05
C ARG A 50 14.39 12.80 -6.16
N GLU A 51 14.88 11.58 -6.28
CA GLU A 51 16.01 11.25 -7.15
C GLU A 51 15.56 10.67 -8.50
N GLY A 52 14.29 10.27 -8.62
CA GLY A 52 13.80 9.51 -9.76
C GLY A 52 14.29 8.07 -9.74
N PHE A 53 13.68 7.22 -10.59
CA PHE A 53 14.26 5.92 -10.87
C PHE A 53 15.52 6.14 -11.71
N ALA A 54 16.69 5.91 -11.11
CA ALA A 54 17.97 5.88 -11.80
C ALA A 54 18.02 4.70 -12.80
#